data_AF-A0A5C5WS67-F1
#
_entry.id   AF-A0A5C5WS67-F1
#
_cell.length_a   1.000
_cell.length_b   1.000
_cell.length_c   1.000
_cell.angle_alpha   90.00
_cell.angle_beta   90.00
_cell.angle_gamma   90.00
#
_symmetry.space_group_name_H-M   'P 1'
#
loop_
_entity.id
_entity.type
_entity.pdbx_description
1 polymer ?
#
loop_
_entity_poly.entity_id
_entity_poly.type
_entity_poly.pdbx_seq_one_letter_code
_entity_poly.pdbx_strand_id
1 'polypeptide(L)'
;MANHQRLTRRDSIRYLATASTALMTSSMVTHQADADEATTKAAPTHKDTFGLLEKGRKIPVIFDTDIGSDIDDTWALLYLLNCPEMDLRLVSTDAGQGPYRARLTARFLTECGHSNIPVSVGSGKPDQLGNQQDWVKGYNLESYAGNVYDDSVDAIIQTIHASPDPVTLICVGGVPNISEALRRDPSITNNARFVGMHGAIHVGYGGHGPPVPEANVRTDPKALRDVFAADWQCSITPLDTCGIVDLTDERYQTVYRSDSVGIKPLMENYRDWLTRVPWLDVKPDPAIRSSTLFDMVAVTMAFSEDLLEMETLPLVVDDKGMTLVDPDQGRPVRCAMRWKNLDAYLDHLVDRLVKNA
;
A
#
# COMPACT_ATOMS: atom_id res chain seq x y z
N MET A 1 43.78 43.00 3.72
CA MET A 1 44.70 43.17 2.57
C MET A 1 45.71 42.04 2.60
N ALA A 2 45.93 41.43 1.42
CA ALA A 2 47.02 40.56 0.96
C ALA A 2 48.28 40.47 1.85
N ASN A 3 49.07 39.40 1.93
CA ASN A 3 49.42 38.34 0.96
C ASN A 3 50.29 37.30 1.73
N HIS A 4 50.22 35.98 1.43
CA HIS A 4 51.28 35.19 0.75
C HIS A 4 52.69 35.30 1.38
N GLN A 5 53.42 34.26 1.80
CA GLN A 5 53.86 32.99 1.18
C GLN A 5 54.56 32.18 2.30
N ARG A 6 54.33 30.88 2.52
CA ARG A 6 54.86 29.67 1.85
C ARG A 6 56.39 29.51 1.79
N LEU A 7 56.81 28.25 2.00
CA LEU A 7 58.09 27.56 1.73
C LEU A 7 59.03 27.47 2.95
N THR A 8 59.70 26.36 3.30
CA THR A 8 59.81 24.99 2.77
C THR A 8 60.55 24.13 3.81
N ARG A 9 60.24 22.83 3.88
CA ARG A 9 61.01 21.79 4.61
C ARG A 9 62.36 21.54 3.94
N ARG A 10 63.43 21.35 4.75
CA ARG A 10 64.52 20.41 4.45
C ARG A 10 65.30 20.05 5.71
N ASP A 11 65.55 18.75 5.81
CA ASP A 11 66.08 18.01 6.95
C ASP A 11 67.55 18.32 7.28
N SER A 12 67.93 18.15 8.56
CA SER A 12 69.30 17.81 8.96
C SER A 12 69.31 17.13 10.33
N ILE A 13 69.94 15.95 10.33
CA ILE A 13 70.01 14.92 11.39
C ILE A 13 71.29 15.09 12.24
N ARG A 14 71.21 14.66 13.52
CA ARG A 14 72.26 14.28 14.52
C ARG A 14 72.50 15.26 15.66
N TYR A 15 72.27 14.83 16.90
CA TYR A 15 73.32 14.30 17.77
C TYR A 15 72.74 13.52 18.97
N LEU A 16 73.51 12.53 19.42
CA LEU A 16 73.20 11.42 20.33
C LEU A 16 73.14 11.76 21.84
N ALA A 17 72.54 10.80 22.56
CA ALA A 17 72.71 10.44 23.99
C ALA A 17 72.07 11.40 25.01
N THR A 18 71.39 10.96 26.07
CA THR A 18 71.55 9.73 26.85
C THR A 18 70.25 9.45 27.62
N ALA A 19 69.96 8.18 27.87
CA ALA A 19 68.76 7.71 28.56
C ALA A 19 68.71 8.14 30.04
N SER A 20 67.51 8.50 30.52
CA SER A 20 67.08 8.21 31.88
C SER A 20 65.57 8.11 31.97
N THR A 21 65.18 7.01 32.60
CA THR A 21 63.87 6.38 32.73
C THR A 21 62.88 7.25 33.50
N ALA A 22 61.69 7.47 32.94
CA ALA A 22 60.50 7.83 33.70
C ALA A 22 59.32 7.00 33.17
N LEU A 23 58.87 6.04 33.98
CA LEU A 23 57.62 5.31 33.75
C LEU A 23 56.47 6.31 33.83
N MET A 24 55.76 6.53 32.72
CA MET A 24 54.40 7.04 32.74
C MET A 24 53.44 5.88 32.54
N THR A 25 52.66 5.62 33.58
CA THR A 25 51.40 4.89 33.52
C THR A 25 50.45 5.61 32.56
N SER A 26 50.23 5.04 31.38
CA SER A 26 49.09 5.40 30.53
C SER A 26 48.08 4.26 30.64
N SER A 27 46.93 4.56 31.22
CA SER A 27 45.77 3.67 31.24
C SER A 27 45.30 3.46 29.80
N MET A 28 45.57 2.29 29.23
CA MET A 28 44.82 1.82 28.08
C MET A 28 43.42 1.46 28.55
N VAL A 29 42.50 2.42 28.48
CA VAL A 29 41.08 2.10 28.38
C VAL A 29 40.92 1.49 26.99
N THR A 30 40.85 0.16 26.94
CA THR A 30 40.31 -0.54 25.78
C THR A 30 38.84 -0.12 25.69
N HIS A 31 38.54 0.84 24.81
CA HIS A 31 37.20 0.96 24.27
C HIS A 31 36.95 -0.32 23.47
N GLN A 32 36.36 -1.30 24.15
CA GLN A 32 35.61 -2.34 23.50
C GLN A 32 34.43 -1.61 22.88
N ALA A 33 34.57 -1.26 21.60
CA ALA A 33 33.43 -0.94 20.79
C ALA A 33 32.61 -2.22 20.77
N ASP A 34 31.54 -2.26 21.55
CA ASP A 34 30.42 -3.13 21.28
C ASP A 34 29.93 -2.70 19.89
N ALA A 35 30.48 -3.36 18.87
CA ALA A 35 29.78 -3.51 17.62
C ALA A 35 28.54 -4.30 18.02
N ASP A 36 27.43 -3.59 18.25
CA ASP A 36 26.12 -4.18 18.13
C ASP A 36 26.15 -4.90 16.78
N GLU A 37 26.25 -6.22 16.84
CA GLU A 37 25.84 -7.09 15.73
C GLU A 37 24.42 -6.62 15.44
N ALA A 38 24.26 -5.84 14.38
CA ALA A 38 22.96 -5.54 13.83
C ALA A 38 22.39 -6.88 13.40
N THR A 39 21.75 -7.59 14.33
CA THR A 39 20.88 -8.71 14.03
C THR A 39 19.87 -8.16 13.06
N THR A 40 20.01 -8.51 11.79
CA THR A 40 19.05 -8.19 10.75
C THR A 40 17.72 -8.72 11.23
N LYS A 41 16.87 -7.81 11.74
CA LYS A 41 15.53 -8.14 12.18
C LYS A 41 14.82 -8.70 10.96
N ALA A 42 14.35 -9.94 11.03
CA ALA A 42 13.59 -10.53 9.95
C ALA A 42 12.40 -9.63 9.60
N ALA A 43 12.11 -9.51 8.30
CA ALA A 43 10.97 -8.72 7.84
C ALA A 43 9.67 -9.21 8.48
N PRO A 44 8.78 -8.30 8.88
CA PRO A 44 7.56 -8.68 9.57
C PRO A 44 6.61 -9.48 8.67
N THR A 45 5.80 -10.32 9.31
CA THR A 45 4.82 -11.18 8.67
C THR A 45 3.39 -10.82 9.11
N HIS A 46 2.38 -11.42 8.48
CA HIS A 46 0.98 -11.33 8.90
C HIS A 46 0.79 -11.72 10.37
N LYS A 47 1.58 -12.67 10.90
CA LYS A 47 1.52 -13.06 12.32
C LYS A 47 1.95 -11.92 13.24
N ASP A 48 2.96 -11.16 12.85
CA ASP A 48 3.44 -10.02 13.63
C ASP A 48 2.40 -8.89 13.67
N THR A 49 1.74 -8.62 12.52
CA THR A 49 0.68 -7.61 12.45
C THR A 49 -0.60 -8.08 13.14
N PHE A 50 -1.05 -9.33 12.94
CA PHE A 50 -2.26 -9.85 13.59
C PHE A 50 -2.05 -10.00 15.10
N GLY A 51 -0.83 -10.32 15.54
CA GLY A 51 -0.47 -10.34 16.96
C GLY A 51 -0.55 -8.97 17.65
N LEU A 52 -0.67 -7.85 16.92
CA LEU A 52 -1.02 -6.56 17.50
C LEU A 52 -2.46 -6.55 18.02
N LEU A 53 -3.39 -7.17 17.28
CA LEU A 53 -4.80 -7.25 17.66
C LEU A 53 -4.99 -8.06 18.94
N GLU A 54 -4.25 -9.17 19.08
CA GLU A 54 -4.21 -9.98 20.32
C GLU A 54 -3.74 -9.18 21.54
N LYS A 55 -2.92 -8.14 21.30
CA LYS A 55 -2.41 -7.21 22.33
C LYS A 55 -3.32 -5.98 22.51
N GLY A 56 -4.50 -5.96 21.89
CA GLY A 56 -5.44 -4.82 21.95
C GLY A 56 -4.96 -3.57 21.21
N ARG A 57 -4.02 -3.71 20.27
CA ARG A 57 -3.48 -2.62 19.45
C ARG A 57 -4.03 -2.72 18.04
N LYS A 58 -4.09 -1.59 17.33
CA LYS A 58 -4.47 -1.55 15.92
C LYS A 58 -3.27 -1.82 15.00
N ILE A 59 -3.53 -2.35 13.82
CA ILE A 59 -2.53 -2.54 12.77
C ILE A 59 -2.33 -1.19 12.06
N PRO A 60 -1.12 -0.60 12.06
CA PRO A 60 -0.87 0.59 11.26
C PRO A 60 -0.87 0.22 9.78
N VAL A 61 -1.64 0.95 8.98
CA VAL A 61 -1.77 0.67 7.55
C VAL A 61 -1.53 1.91 6.70
N ILE A 62 -0.98 1.69 5.52
CA ILE A 62 -0.97 2.64 4.41
C ILE A 62 -1.83 2.04 3.31
N PHE A 63 -2.73 2.84 2.75
CA PHE A 63 -3.54 2.46 1.61
C PHE A 63 -2.98 3.15 0.36
N ASP A 64 -2.29 2.40 -0.51
CA ASP A 64 -1.78 2.87 -1.79
C ASP A 64 -2.77 2.49 -2.89
N THR A 65 -3.42 3.50 -3.46
CA THR A 65 -4.64 3.34 -4.24
C THR A 65 -4.58 4.09 -5.55
N ASP A 66 -5.20 3.50 -6.57
CA ASP A 66 -5.43 4.12 -7.85
C ASP A 66 -6.94 4.46 -8.02
N ILE A 67 -7.50 4.98 -6.92
CA ILE A 67 -8.83 5.57 -6.85
C ILE A 67 -9.03 6.58 -7.98
N GLY A 68 -10.16 6.47 -8.66
CA GLY A 68 -10.45 7.30 -9.83
C GLY A 68 -10.32 6.57 -11.16
N SER A 69 -9.69 5.39 -11.17
CA SER A 69 -9.67 4.45 -12.29
C SER A 69 -10.92 3.57 -12.26
N ASP A 70 -11.06 2.78 -11.20
CA ASP A 70 -12.25 2.01 -10.87
C ASP A 70 -12.95 2.63 -9.64
N ILE A 71 -14.18 2.24 -9.40
CA ILE A 71 -14.95 2.68 -8.24
C ILE A 71 -14.64 1.84 -7.01
N ASP A 72 -14.16 0.60 -7.16
CA ASP A 72 -13.96 -0.30 -6.03
C ASP A 72 -12.86 0.15 -5.06
N ASP A 73 -11.89 0.97 -5.47
CA ASP A 73 -11.00 1.68 -4.53
C ASP A 73 -11.78 2.53 -3.52
N THR A 74 -12.86 3.19 -3.96
CA THR A 74 -13.70 4.04 -3.11
C THR A 74 -14.52 3.20 -2.13
N TRP A 75 -14.98 2.03 -2.59
CA TRP A 75 -15.61 1.04 -1.72
C TRP A 75 -14.62 0.49 -0.68
N ALA A 76 -13.41 0.15 -1.10
CA ALA A 76 -12.36 -0.36 -0.25
C ALA A 76 -11.90 0.68 0.77
N LEU A 77 -11.79 1.96 0.39
CA LEU A 77 -11.48 3.03 1.32
C LEU A 77 -12.59 3.19 2.37
N LEU A 78 -13.87 3.18 2.00
CA LEU A 78 -14.96 3.24 2.99
C LEU A 78 -14.93 2.02 3.93
N TYR A 79 -14.75 0.83 3.37
CA TYR A 79 -14.64 -0.39 4.14
C TYR A 79 -13.48 -0.34 5.15
N LEU A 80 -12.32 0.13 4.71
CA LEU A 80 -11.14 0.34 5.54
C LEU A 80 -11.40 1.32 6.69
N LEU A 81 -12.07 2.45 6.42
CA LEU A 81 -12.43 3.42 7.46
C LEU A 81 -13.32 2.81 8.55
N ASN A 82 -14.15 1.83 8.20
CA ASN A 82 -15.05 1.14 9.11
C ASN A 82 -14.45 -0.11 9.79
N CYS A 83 -13.17 -0.41 9.53
CA CYS A 83 -12.44 -1.51 10.16
C CYS A 83 -11.71 -1.06 11.43
N PRO A 84 -12.21 -1.37 12.65
CA PRO A 84 -11.60 -0.98 13.92
C PRO A 84 -10.24 -1.63 14.20
N GLU A 85 -9.92 -2.72 13.49
CA GLU A 85 -8.65 -3.44 13.58
C GLU A 85 -7.47 -2.59 13.08
N MET A 86 -7.75 -1.63 12.21
CA MET A 86 -6.75 -0.88 11.49
C MET A 86 -6.68 0.59 11.93
N ASP A 87 -5.47 1.12 11.80
CA ASP A 87 -5.12 2.52 12.02
C ASP A 87 -4.54 3.06 10.71
N LEU A 88 -5.39 3.71 9.91
CA LEU A 88 -5.03 4.25 8.61
C LEU A 88 -4.15 5.49 8.77
N ARG A 89 -2.85 5.34 8.50
CA ARG A 89 -1.83 6.37 8.71
C ARG A 89 -1.60 7.27 7.50
N LEU A 90 -1.86 6.75 6.30
CA LEU A 90 -1.66 7.47 5.04
C LEU A 90 -2.53 6.84 3.96
N VAL A 91 -3.20 7.67 3.16
CA VAL A 91 -3.69 7.27 1.83
C VAL A 91 -2.72 7.82 0.79
N SER A 92 -1.96 6.92 0.19
CA SER A 92 -1.07 7.22 -0.94
C SER A 92 -1.84 7.08 -2.24
N THR A 93 -1.71 8.07 -3.11
CA THR A 93 -2.32 8.00 -4.45
C THR A 93 -1.29 7.58 -5.48
N ASP A 94 -1.67 6.61 -6.32
CA ASP A 94 -0.76 6.01 -7.28
C ASP A 94 -0.35 7.00 -8.40
N ALA A 95 0.75 6.67 -9.08
CA ALA A 95 1.30 7.44 -10.17
C ALA A 95 0.33 7.56 -11.38
N GLY A 96 0.68 8.45 -12.31
CA GLY A 96 -0.07 8.72 -13.53
C GLY A 96 -1.10 9.83 -13.36
N GLN A 97 -2.00 9.75 -12.38
CA GLN A 97 -3.07 10.75 -12.15
C GLN A 97 -3.04 11.36 -10.74
N GLY A 98 -1.90 11.31 -10.05
CA GLY A 98 -1.79 11.62 -8.62
C GLY A 98 -2.53 12.88 -8.14
N PRO A 99 -2.38 14.07 -8.77
CA PRO A 99 -3.12 15.27 -8.35
C PRO A 99 -4.66 15.12 -8.42
N TYR A 100 -5.18 14.42 -9.42
CA TYR A 100 -6.62 14.13 -9.52
C TYR A 100 -7.05 13.12 -8.45
N ARG A 101 -6.30 12.02 -8.30
CA ARG A 101 -6.55 10.99 -7.30
C ARG A 101 -6.56 11.58 -5.88
N ALA A 102 -5.59 12.45 -5.56
CA ALA A 102 -5.48 13.09 -4.25
C ALA A 102 -6.68 14.01 -3.95
N ARG A 103 -7.17 14.78 -4.94
CA ARG A 103 -8.42 15.56 -4.79
C ARG A 103 -9.62 14.65 -4.51
N LEU A 104 -9.72 13.55 -5.25
CA LEU A 104 -10.83 12.60 -5.12
C LEU A 104 -10.82 11.95 -3.73
N THR A 105 -9.67 11.44 -3.29
CA THR A 105 -9.45 10.90 -1.95
C THR A 105 -9.76 11.91 -0.86
N ALA A 106 -9.19 13.13 -0.93
CA ALA A 106 -9.36 14.16 0.07
C ALA A 106 -10.83 14.58 0.21
N ARG A 107 -11.55 14.70 -0.91
CA ARG A 107 -12.98 14.98 -0.90
C ARG A 107 -13.76 13.84 -0.27
N PHE A 108 -13.49 12.60 -0.67
CA PHE A 108 -14.18 11.43 -0.14
C PHE A 108 -13.99 11.28 1.38
N LEU A 109 -12.75 11.42 1.85
CA LEU A 109 -12.43 11.44 3.29
C LEU A 109 -13.15 12.58 4.02
N THR A 110 -13.24 13.76 3.41
CA THR A 110 -13.98 14.89 3.99
C THR A 110 -15.47 14.60 4.12
N GLU A 111 -16.10 14.07 3.08
CA GLU A 111 -17.53 13.73 3.10
C GLU A 111 -17.84 12.53 4.03
N CYS A 112 -16.86 11.65 4.27
CA CYS A 112 -16.96 10.58 5.25
C CYS A 112 -16.66 11.02 6.71
N GLY A 113 -16.24 12.27 6.94
CA GLY A 113 -15.89 12.77 8.28
C GLY A 113 -14.49 12.37 8.78
N HIS A 114 -13.60 11.95 7.88
CA HIS A 114 -12.24 11.48 8.16
C HIS A 114 -11.16 12.39 7.55
N SER A 115 -11.41 13.70 7.49
CA SER A 115 -10.50 14.67 6.87
C SER A 115 -9.17 14.87 7.60
N ASN A 116 -8.95 14.22 8.75
CA ASN A 116 -7.69 14.25 9.49
C ASN A 116 -6.66 13.22 8.98
N ILE A 117 -7.07 12.28 8.12
CA ILE A 117 -6.18 11.24 7.60
C ILE A 117 -5.23 11.86 6.55
N PRO A 118 -3.91 11.69 6.67
CA PRO A 118 -2.98 12.22 5.67
C PRO A 118 -3.19 11.61 4.28
N VAL A 119 -3.04 12.46 3.26
CA VAL A 119 -3.07 12.07 1.85
C VAL A 119 -1.74 12.44 1.21
N SER A 120 -1.22 11.59 0.33
CA SER A 120 -0.05 11.96 -0.48
C SER A 120 -0.34 11.89 -1.98
N VAL A 121 0.34 12.76 -2.71
CA VAL A 121 0.11 12.99 -4.14
C VAL A 121 1.12 12.16 -4.94
N GLY A 122 0.61 11.18 -5.67
CA GLY A 122 1.41 10.43 -6.65
C GLY A 122 1.92 11.32 -7.78
N SER A 123 2.87 10.80 -8.56
CA SER A 123 3.28 11.50 -9.77
C SER A 123 2.14 11.61 -10.78
N GLY A 124 2.10 12.68 -11.57
CA GLY A 124 1.05 12.91 -12.56
C GLY A 124 0.90 14.39 -12.90
N LYS A 125 0.22 14.69 -14.01
CA LYS A 125 -0.06 16.08 -14.40
C LYS A 125 -1.41 16.53 -13.85
N PRO A 126 -1.56 17.81 -13.41
CA PRO A 126 -2.81 18.30 -12.82
C PRO A 126 -4.06 18.25 -13.72
N ASP A 127 -3.86 18.20 -15.05
CA ASP A 127 -4.89 18.17 -16.09
C ASP A 127 -5.34 16.74 -16.47
N GLN A 128 -4.65 15.71 -15.96
CA GLN A 128 -5.10 14.33 -16.12
C GLN A 128 -6.27 14.07 -15.17
N LEU A 129 -7.40 13.64 -15.74
CA LEU A 129 -8.65 13.39 -15.05
C LEU A 129 -9.07 11.93 -15.25
N GLY A 130 -9.82 11.40 -14.28
CA GLY A 130 -10.33 10.04 -14.32
C GLY A 130 -11.85 9.96 -14.48
N ASN A 131 -12.38 8.80 -14.09
CA ASN A 131 -13.77 8.43 -14.34
C ASN A 131 -14.76 9.13 -13.40
N GLN A 132 -14.32 9.59 -12.22
CA GLN A 132 -15.11 10.37 -11.25
C GLN A 132 -14.81 11.88 -11.27
N GLN A 133 -14.38 12.41 -12.43
CA GLN A 133 -13.94 13.80 -12.56
C GLN A 133 -15.05 14.82 -12.29
N ASP A 134 -16.30 14.49 -12.61
CA ASP A 134 -17.43 15.40 -12.40
C ASP A 134 -17.83 15.39 -10.93
N TRP A 135 -17.76 14.23 -10.26
CA TRP A 135 -17.97 14.13 -8.83
C TRP A 135 -16.98 15.01 -8.08
N VAL A 136 -15.67 14.96 -8.37
CA VAL A 136 -14.66 15.76 -7.64
C VAL A 136 -14.58 17.24 -8.08
N LYS A 137 -15.30 17.62 -9.14
CA LYS A 137 -15.19 18.96 -9.75
C LYS A 137 -15.40 20.09 -8.73
N GLY A 138 -14.50 21.07 -8.76
CA GLY A 138 -14.57 22.25 -7.89
C GLY A 138 -14.05 22.04 -6.47
N TYR A 139 -13.65 20.81 -6.11
CA TYR A 139 -12.99 20.56 -4.83
C TYR A 139 -11.57 21.11 -4.83
N ASN A 140 -11.24 21.95 -3.85
CA ASN A 140 -9.89 22.48 -3.66
C ASN A 140 -9.10 21.58 -2.71
N LEU A 141 -7.98 21.02 -3.18
CA LEU A 141 -7.12 20.18 -2.32
C LEU A 141 -6.55 20.96 -1.15
N GLU A 142 -6.28 22.26 -1.32
CA GLU A 142 -5.74 23.13 -0.28
C GLU A 142 -6.72 23.37 0.88
N SER A 143 -8.02 23.07 0.68
CA SER A 143 -9.01 23.15 1.76
C SER A 143 -9.14 21.85 2.57
N TYR A 144 -8.37 20.82 2.24
CA TYR A 144 -8.35 19.58 3.02
C TYR A 144 -7.76 19.83 4.41
N ALA A 145 -8.43 19.33 5.46
CA ALA A 145 -8.04 19.61 6.83
C ALA A 145 -6.78 18.83 7.27
N GLY A 146 -6.55 17.66 6.66
CA GLY A 146 -5.42 16.78 6.94
C GLY A 146 -4.18 17.18 6.15
N ASN A 147 -3.05 16.56 6.49
CA ASN A 147 -1.81 16.81 5.77
C ASN A 147 -1.90 16.28 4.34
N VAL A 148 -1.44 17.10 3.38
CA VAL A 148 -1.23 16.70 2.00
C VAL A 148 0.28 16.71 1.73
N TYR A 149 0.84 15.56 1.39
CA TYR A 149 2.25 15.42 1.02
C TYR A 149 2.41 15.41 -0.50
N ASP A 150 3.28 16.26 -1.04
CA ASP A 150 3.49 16.39 -2.48
C ASP A 150 4.31 15.22 -3.10
N ASP A 151 5.07 14.49 -2.28
CA ASP A 151 5.83 13.30 -2.70
C ASP A 151 5.27 12.06 -1.99
N SER A 152 4.48 11.26 -2.71
CA SER A 152 3.91 10.00 -2.21
C SER A 152 4.97 9.00 -1.75
N VAL A 153 6.08 8.90 -2.47
CA VAL A 153 7.13 7.92 -2.15
C VAL A 153 7.79 8.28 -0.84
N ASP A 154 8.14 9.55 -0.65
CA ASP A 154 8.77 10.01 0.58
C ASP A 154 7.81 9.90 1.78
N ALA A 155 6.52 10.21 1.58
CA ALA A 155 5.50 10.05 2.60
C ALA A 155 5.35 8.58 3.05
N ILE A 156 5.38 7.62 2.10
CA ILE A 156 5.36 6.18 2.41
C ILE A 156 6.57 5.80 3.26
N ILE A 157 7.78 6.14 2.81
CA ILE A 157 9.04 5.82 3.52
C ILE A 157 9.02 6.39 4.94
N GLN A 158 8.67 7.67 5.09
CA GLN A 158 8.61 8.34 6.39
C GLN A 158 7.56 7.72 7.32
N THR A 159 6.39 7.35 6.78
CA THR A 159 5.32 6.71 7.56
C THR A 159 5.75 5.33 8.09
N ILE A 160 6.45 4.53 7.26
CA ILE A 160 6.96 3.22 7.67
C ILE A 160 8.01 3.36 8.78
N HIS A 161 8.97 4.28 8.63
CA HIS A 161 10.04 4.48 9.61
C HIS A 161 9.57 5.10 10.92
N ALA A 162 8.56 5.98 10.87
CA ALA A 162 7.99 6.58 12.06
C ALA A 162 7.11 5.60 12.87
N SER A 163 6.72 4.47 12.28
CA SER A 163 5.85 3.51 12.96
C SER A 163 6.63 2.64 13.95
N PRO A 164 6.25 2.59 15.24
CA PRO A 164 6.87 1.68 16.20
C PRO A 164 6.49 0.21 15.98
N ASP A 165 5.46 -0.04 15.17
CA ASP A 165 4.97 -1.38 14.82
C ASP A 165 5.08 -1.63 13.32
N PRO A 166 5.14 -2.90 12.90
CA PRO A 166 5.09 -3.27 11.49
C PRO A 166 3.87 -2.68 10.77
N VAL A 167 4.14 -1.96 9.68
CA VAL A 167 3.11 -1.38 8.80
C VAL A 167 2.64 -2.41 7.78
N THR A 168 1.33 -2.49 7.57
CA THR A 168 0.78 -3.22 6.42
C THR A 168 0.54 -2.25 5.27
N LEU A 169 1.22 -2.44 4.15
CA LEU A 169 0.96 -1.73 2.91
C LEU A 169 -0.14 -2.45 2.15
N ILE A 170 -1.33 -1.84 2.11
CA ILE A 170 -2.47 -2.32 1.33
C ILE A 170 -2.40 -1.60 -0.01
N CYS A 171 -2.05 -2.33 -1.07
CA CYS A 171 -1.77 -1.76 -2.38
C CYS A 171 -2.79 -2.28 -3.39
N VAL A 172 -3.59 -1.38 -3.94
CA VAL A 172 -4.70 -1.74 -4.84
C VAL A 172 -4.57 -1.11 -6.23
N GLY A 173 -3.45 -0.44 -6.50
CA GLY A 173 -3.06 0.07 -7.82
C GLY A 173 -1.86 -0.65 -8.45
N GLY A 174 -1.17 0.01 -9.40
CA GLY A 174 -0.05 -0.57 -10.17
C GLY A 174 1.30 -0.63 -9.42
N VAL A 175 1.38 -0.14 -8.19
CA VAL A 175 2.55 -0.12 -7.28
C VAL A 175 3.87 0.56 -7.75
N PRO A 176 3.92 1.50 -8.72
CA PRO A 176 5.16 2.23 -9.04
C PRO A 176 5.70 3.04 -7.86
N ASN A 177 4.83 3.59 -7.00
CA ASN A 177 5.24 4.26 -5.76
C ASN A 177 6.02 3.32 -4.84
N ILE A 178 5.58 2.06 -4.71
CA ILE A 178 6.21 1.07 -3.85
C ILE A 178 7.55 0.60 -4.43
N SER A 179 7.60 0.34 -5.75
CA SER A 179 8.86 0.04 -6.45
C SER A 179 9.90 1.17 -6.26
N GLU A 180 9.46 2.42 -6.40
CA GLU A 180 10.33 3.58 -6.21
C GLU A 180 10.73 3.76 -4.73
N ALA A 181 9.84 3.46 -3.77
CA ALA A 181 10.16 3.47 -2.35
C ALA A 181 11.24 2.44 -2.01
N LEU A 182 11.10 1.20 -2.49
CA LEU A 182 12.10 0.14 -2.35
C LEU A 182 13.45 0.52 -2.98
N ARG A 183 13.42 1.25 -4.11
CA ARG A 183 14.64 1.76 -4.76
C ARG A 183 15.32 2.86 -3.95
N ARG A 184 14.55 3.80 -3.38
CA ARG A 184 15.08 4.91 -2.59
C ARG A 184 15.58 4.45 -1.22
N ASP A 185 14.83 3.57 -0.57
CA ASP A 185 15.14 3.06 0.75
C ASP A 185 14.66 1.60 0.89
N PRO A 186 15.52 0.61 0.59
CA PRO A 186 15.16 -0.79 0.73
C PRO A 186 14.95 -1.21 2.19
N SER A 187 15.35 -0.39 3.17
CA SER A 187 15.19 -0.73 4.59
C SER A 187 13.74 -0.64 5.08
N ILE A 188 12.81 -0.12 4.26
CA ILE A 188 11.37 -0.14 4.57
C ILE A 188 10.85 -1.57 4.79
N THR A 189 11.47 -2.58 4.19
CA THR A 189 11.10 -3.99 4.38
C THR A 189 11.32 -4.48 5.80
N ASN A 190 12.18 -3.82 6.59
CA ASN A 190 12.43 -4.17 7.99
C ASN A 190 11.23 -3.88 8.91
N ASN A 191 10.30 -3.03 8.46
CA ASN A 191 9.14 -2.61 9.26
C ASN A 191 7.83 -2.56 8.46
N ALA A 192 7.79 -3.21 7.29
CA ALA A 192 6.58 -3.28 6.48
C ALA A 192 6.38 -4.67 5.86
N ARG A 193 5.12 -5.01 5.62
CA ARG A 193 4.71 -6.15 4.79
C ARG A 193 3.77 -5.68 3.68
N PHE A 194 3.70 -6.45 2.60
CA PHE A 194 2.88 -6.15 1.43
C PHE A 194 1.60 -6.98 1.37
N VAL A 195 0.46 -6.33 1.12
CA VAL A 195 -0.83 -6.92 0.82
C VAL A 195 -1.38 -6.26 -0.43
N GLY A 196 -1.67 -7.02 -1.49
CA GLY A 196 -2.05 -6.45 -2.78
C GLY A 196 -3.29 -7.06 -3.45
N MET A 197 -4.04 -6.26 -4.21
CA MET A 197 -5.01 -6.75 -5.21
C MET A 197 -4.29 -6.85 -6.56
N HIS A 198 -3.75 -8.04 -6.85
CA HIS A 198 -2.89 -8.23 -8.02
C HIS A 198 -3.01 -9.63 -8.59
N GLY A 199 -3.03 -9.67 -9.92
CA GLY A 199 -2.78 -10.88 -10.68
C GLY A 199 -4.00 -11.75 -10.92
N ALA A 200 -3.83 -12.70 -11.82
CA ALA A 200 -4.82 -13.70 -12.20
C ALA A 200 -4.06 -15.00 -12.38
N ILE A 201 -4.28 -16.00 -11.52
CA ILE A 201 -3.41 -17.17 -11.44
C ILE A 201 -4.04 -18.36 -12.17
N HIS A 202 -5.27 -18.75 -11.84
CA HIS A 202 -5.98 -19.84 -12.53
C HIS A 202 -7.18 -19.39 -13.36
N VAL A 203 -7.74 -18.21 -13.09
CA VAL A 203 -8.94 -17.71 -13.77
C VAL A 203 -8.81 -16.23 -14.14
N GLY A 204 -9.57 -15.80 -15.16
CA GLY A 204 -9.70 -14.39 -15.52
C GLY A 204 -10.81 -13.68 -14.74
N TYR A 205 -11.19 -12.49 -15.23
CA TYR A 205 -12.24 -11.66 -14.64
C TYR A 205 -13.59 -12.40 -14.55
N GLY A 206 -14.34 -12.13 -13.47
CA GLY A 206 -15.62 -12.79 -13.20
C GLY A 206 -15.49 -14.26 -12.78
N GLY A 207 -14.27 -14.74 -12.50
CA GLY A 207 -14.03 -16.16 -12.20
C GLY A 207 -14.23 -17.08 -13.41
N HIS A 208 -14.07 -16.54 -14.63
CA HIS A 208 -14.30 -17.25 -15.88
C HIS A 208 -13.11 -17.15 -16.83
N GLY A 209 -12.99 -18.15 -17.71
CA GLY A 209 -11.94 -18.17 -18.72
C GLY A 209 -10.53 -18.40 -18.15
N PRO A 210 -9.53 -18.46 -19.04
CA PRO A 210 -8.14 -18.60 -18.63
C PRO A 210 -7.61 -17.33 -17.93
N PRO A 211 -6.49 -17.43 -17.19
CA PRO A 211 -5.78 -16.27 -16.66
C PRO A 211 -5.48 -15.24 -17.74
N VAL A 212 -5.50 -13.97 -17.34
CA VAL A 212 -5.24 -12.81 -18.20
C VAL A 212 -4.26 -11.85 -17.53
N PRO A 213 -3.67 -10.89 -18.25
CA PRO A 213 -2.98 -9.79 -17.61
C PRO A 213 -3.98 -8.94 -16.82
N GLU A 214 -3.97 -9.10 -15.50
CA GLU A 214 -4.78 -8.32 -14.57
C GLU A 214 -4.37 -6.83 -14.67
N ALA A 215 -5.32 -5.90 -14.47
CA ALA A 215 -5.16 -4.49 -14.79
C ALA A 215 -4.01 -3.81 -14.02
N ASN A 216 -3.89 -4.06 -12.72
CA ASN A 216 -2.84 -3.51 -11.88
C ASN A 216 -1.47 -4.06 -12.30
N VAL A 217 -1.36 -5.38 -12.47
CA VAL A 217 -0.10 -6.00 -12.93
C VAL A 217 0.30 -5.51 -14.33
N ARG A 218 -0.66 -5.42 -15.26
CA ARG A 218 -0.43 -4.97 -16.64
C ARG A 218 -0.02 -3.49 -16.71
N THR A 219 -0.46 -2.68 -15.76
CA THR A 219 -0.14 -1.25 -15.72
C THR A 219 1.34 -1.02 -15.49
N ASP A 220 1.95 -1.74 -14.54
CA ASP A 220 3.41 -1.72 -14.34
C ASP A 220 3.96 -3.10 -13.91
N PRO A 221 4.20 -4.00 -14.88
CA PRO A 221 4.73 -5.34 -14.57
C PRO A 221 6.12 -5.28 -13.92
N LYS A 222 6.90 -4.24 -14.21
CA LYS A 222 8.23 -4.07 -13.62
C LYS A 222 8.10 -3.70 -12.14
N ALA A 223 7.22 -2.77 -11.78
CA ALA A 223 7.05 -2.37 -10.39
C ALA A 223 6.63 -3.55 -9.50
N LEU A 224 5.70 -4.40 -9.96
CA LEU A 224 5.30 -5.58 -9.19
C LEU A 224 6.44 -6.62 -9.09
N ARG A 225 7.29 -6.77 -10.13
CA ARG A 225 8.50 -7.59 -10.02
C ARG A 225 9.46 -7.08 -8.95
N ASP A 226 9.65 -5.77 -8.85
CA ASP A 226 10.49 -5.17 -7.81
C ASP A 226 9.92 -5.46 -6.41
N VAL A 227 8.59 -5.37 -6.26
CA VAL A 227 7.87 -5.71 -5.01
C VAL A 227 8.04 -7.18 -4.63
N PHE A 228 7.88 -8.12 -5.57
CA PHE A 228 8.06 -9.55 -5.32
C PHE A 228 9.52 -9.94 -5.05
N ALA A 229 10.48 -9.17 -5.57
CA ALA A 229 11.90 -9.42 -5.37
C ALA A 229 12.45 -8.90 -4.03
N ALA A 230 11.73 -8.00 -3.35
CA ALA A 230 12.15 -7.41 -2.09
C ALA A 230 12.08 -8.41 -0.91
N ASP A 231 12.91 -8.20 0.10
CA ASP A 231 13.02 -9.07 1.27
C ASP A 231 11.96 -8.73 2.33
N TRP A 232 10.69 -9.00 2.00
CA TRP A 232 9.53 -8.86 2.88
C TRP A 232 8.47 -9.91 2.58
N GLN A 233 7.48 -10.05 3.47
CA GLN A 233 6.33 -10.89 3.17
C GLN A 233 5.39 -10.19 2.19
N CYS A 234 5.18 -10.83 1.04
CA CYS A 234 4.14 -10.47 0.07
C CYS A 234 2.94 -11.40 0.21
N SER A 235 1.75 -10.79 0.20
CA SER A 235 0.48 -11.49 0.07
C SER A 235 -0.42 -10.79 -0.95
N ILE A 236 -1.14 -11.55 -1.76
CA ILE A 236 -2.04 -11.02 -2.78
C ILE A 236 -3.40 -11.71 -2.78
N THR A 237 -4.41 -10.97 -3.19
CA THR A 237 -5.69 -11.49 -3.67
C THR A 237 -5.72 -11.35 -5.19
N PRO A 238 -5.56 -12.46 -5.94
CA PRO A 238 -5.72 -12.45 -7.38
C PRO A 238 -7.20 -12.56 -7.77
N LEU A 239 -7.48 -12.45 -9.08
CA LEU A 239 -8.83 -12.61 -9.64
C LEU A 239 -9.52 -13.92 -9.24
N ASP A 240 -8.75 -14.94 -8.87
CA ASP A 240 -9.24 -16.21 -8.30
C ASP A 240 -10.15 -16.03 -7.07
N THR A 241 -9.97 -14.95 -6.30
CA THR A 241 -10.82 -14.63 -5.15
C THR A 241 -11.48 -13.27 -5.26
N CYS A 242 -10.74 -12.20 -5.60
CA CYS A 242 -11.32 -10.85 -5.68
C CYS A 242 -12.21 -10.66 -6.92
N GLY A 243 -11.98 -11.43 -7.99
CA GLY A 243 -12.67 -11.28 -9.27
C GLY A 243 -14.13 -11.71 -9.30
N ILE A 244 -14.69 -12.11 -8.15
CA ILE A 244 -16.06 -12.61 -7.98
C ILE A 244 -16.77 -11.98 -6.77
N VAL A 245 -16.26 -10.86 -6.25
CA VAL A 245 -16.87 -10.15 -5.11
C VAL A 245 -17.86 -9.11 -5.64
N ASP A 246 -19.12 -9.50 -5.76
CA ASP A 246 -20.22 -8.62 -6.16
C ASP A 246 -21.23 -8.51 -5.01
N LEU A 247 -21.81 -7.32 -4.79
CA LEU A 247 -22.98 -7.15 -3.93
C LEU A 247 -24.23 -7.06 -4.80
N THR A 248 -25.18 -7.97 -4.57
CA THR A 248 -26.50 -8.02 -5.21
C THR A 248 -27.60 -8.17 -4.17
N ASP A 249 -28.85 -8.10 -4.63
CA ASP A 249 -30.04 -8.44 -3.84
C ASP A 249 -30.09 -7.70 -2.49
N GLU A 250 -30.51 -8.37 -1.42
CA GLU A 250 -30.70 -7.73 -0.12
C GLU A 250 -29.38 -7.21 0.49
N ARG A 251 -28.24 -7.83 0.17
CA ARG A 251 -26.92 -7.35 0.60
C ARG A 251 -26.63 -5.97 0.03
N TYR A 252 -26.82 -5.81 -1.28
CA TYR A 252 -26.66 -4.50 -1.91
C TYR A 252 -27.71 -3.50 -1.44
N GLN A 253 -28.98 -3.93 -1.33
CA GLN A 253 -30.06 -3.04 -0.89
C GLN A 253 -29.86 -2.53 0.54
N THR A 254 -29.28 -3.34 1.41
CA THR A 254 -28.89 -2.93 2.77
C THR A 254 -27.88 -1.79 2.73
N VAL A 255 -26.84 -1.91 1.90
CA VAL A 255 -25.86 -0.83 1.71
C VAL A 255 -26.53 0.39 1.07
N TYR A 256 -27.25 0.21 -0.02
CA TYR A 256 -27.86 1.29 -0.81
C TYR A 256 -28.84 2.17 -0.01
N ARG A 257 -29.58 1.57 0.93
CA ARG A 257 -30.57 2.26 1.77
C ARG A 257 -30.01 2.76 3.10
N SER A 258 -28.74 2.47 3.40
CA SER A 258 -28.15 2.86 4.67
C SER A 258 -27.94 4.38 4.76
N ASP A 259 -28.21 4.92 5.95
CA ASP A 259 -27.95 6.32 6.31
C ASP A 259 -26.53 6.53 6.91
N SER A 260 -25.67 5.51 6.89
CA SER A 260 -24.28 5.65 7.36
C SER A 260 -23.53 6.73 6.57
N VAL A 261 -22.74 7.54 7.26
CA VAL A 261 -22.14 8.79 6.75
C VAL A 261 -21.45 8.62 5.39
N GLY A 262 -20.68 7.55 5.21
CA GLY A 262 -19.92 7.30 3.97
C GLY A 262 -20.72 6.72 2.81
N ILE A 263 -21.96 6.27 3.00
CA ILE A 263 -22.75 5.60 1.96
C ILE A 263 -23.23 6.59 0.91
N LYS A 264 -23.70 7.76 1.31
CA LYS A 264 -24.14 8.80 0.38
C LYS A 264 -23.01 9.23 -0.59
N PRO A 265 -21.82 9.68 -0.12
CA PRO A 265 -20.74 10.03 -1.02
C PRO A 265 -20.32 8.87 -1.91
N LEU A 266 -20.29 7.64 -1.38
CA LEU A 266 -19.97 6.44 -2.16
C LEU A 266 -20.95 6.23 -3.32
N MET A 267 -22.26 6.31 -3.07
CA MET A 267 -23.28 6.10 -4.10
C MET A 267 -23.31 7.23 -5.13
N GLU A 268 -23.05 8.48 -4.73
CA GLU A 268 -22.90 9.60 -5.67
C GLU A 268 -21.67 9.41 -6.55
N ASN A 269 -20.55 8.99 -5.97
CA ASN A 269 -19.31 8.73 -6.69
C ASN A 269 -19.44 7.54 -7.65
N TYR A 270 -20.11 6.47 -7.24
CA TYR A 270 -20.38 5.30 -8.08
C TYR A 270 -21.24 5.64 -9.31
N ARG A 271 -22.31 6.42 -9.11
CA ARG A 271 -23.14 6.91 -10.22
C ARG A 271 -22.34 7.73 -11.21
N ASP A 272 -21.45 8.60 -10.73
CA ASP A 272 -20.59 9.42 -11.59
C ASP A 272 -19.62 8.55 -12.41
N TRP A 273 -18.94 7.62 -11.74
CA TRP A 273 -18.02 6.67 -12.38
C TRP A 273 -18.70 5.91 -13.53
N LEU A 274 -19.92 5.41 -13.32
CA LEU A 274 -20.70 4.71 -14.34
C LEU A 274 -20.95 5.56 -15.58
N THR A 275 -20.96 6.90 -15.50
CA THR A 275 -21.14 7.73 -16.70
C THR A 275 -19.96 7.67 -17.66
N ARG A 276 -18.74 7.41 -17.15
CA ARG A 276 -17.47 7.58 -17.88
C ARG A 276 -16.64 6.32 -18.02
N VAL A 277 -16.86 5.29 -17.20
CA VAL A 277 -16.12 4.03 -17.28
C VAL A 277 -16.16 3.46 -18.71
N PRO A 278 -15.00 3.26 -19.37
CA PRO A 278 -14.94 2.97 -20.81
C PRO A 278 -14.91 1.48 -21.13
N TRP A 279 -14.59 0.62 -20.16
CA TRP A 279 -14.37 -0.82 -20.36
C TRP A 279 -15.58 -1.68 -20.00
N LEU A 280 -16.60 -1.10 -19.36
CA LEU A 280 -17.88 -1.76 -19.13
C LEU A 280 -18.84 -1.48 -20.30
N ASP A 281 -18.98 -2.47 -21.18
CA ASP A 281 -19.96 -2.43 -22.27
C ASP A 281 -21.40 -2.37 -21.74
N VAL A 282 -21.68 -3.13 -20.68
CA VAL A 282 -22.97 -3.15 -19.98
C VAL A 282 -22.76 -2.68 -18.55
N LYS A 283 -23.24 -1.47 -18.28
CA LYS A 283 -23.11 -0.82 -16.98
C LYS A 283 -24.20 -1.34 -16.03
N PRO A 284 -23.86 -1.75 -14.80
CA PRO A 284 -24.86 -2.13 -13.81
C PRO A 284 -25.77 -0.94 -13.48
N ASP A 285 -27.01 -1.24 -13.10
CA ASP A 285 -27.88 -0.24 -12.47
C ASP A 285 -27.41 -0.03 -11.02
N PRO A 286 -26.93 1.18 -10.66
CA PRO A 286 -26.46 1.48 -9.31
C PRO A 286 -27.59 1.57 -8.29
N ALA A 287 -28.84 1.29 -8.65
CA ALA A 287 -29.93 1.07 -7.70
C ALA A 287 -30.12 -0.42 -7.35
N ILE A 288 -29.46 -1.33 -8.06
CA ILE A 288 -29.73 -2.77 -7.99
C ILE A 288 -28.50 -3.58 -7.51
N ARG A 289 -27.30 -3.24 -7.97
CA ARG A 289 -26.07 -3.99 -7.64
C ARG A 289 -24.81 -3.12 -7.71
N SER A 290 -23.72 -3.62 -7.14
CA SER A 290 -22.38 -3.07 -7.36
C SER A 290 -21.76 -3.56 -8.68
N SER A 291 -20.65 -2.94 -9.07
CA SER A 291 -19.61 -3.59 -9.90
C SER A 291 -18.89 -4.66 -9.07
N THR A 292 -17.94 -5.37 -9.67
CA THR A 292 -17.03 -6.21 -8.90
C THR A 292 -16.16 -5.34 -8.01
N LEU A 293 -16.04 -5.73 -6.75
CA LEU A 293 -15.37 -5.00 -5.69
C LEU A 293 -14.05 -5.72 -5.36
N PHE A 294 -13.07 -5.60 -6.26
CA PHE A 294 -11.85 -6.41 -6.20
C PHE A 294 -11.01 -6.08 -4.94
N ASP A 295 -10.89 -4.80 -4.64
CA ASP A 295 -9.98 -4.28 -3.61
C ASP A 295 -10.34 -4.64 -2.17
N MET A 296 -11.60 -4.99 -1.93
CA MET A 296 -12.14 -5.29 -0.59
C MET A 296 -11.41 -6.45 0.08
N VAL A 297 -10.93 -7.40 -0.72
CA VAL A 297 -10.26 -8.61 -0.21
C VAL A 297 -8.87 -8.26 0.32
N ALA A 298 -8.14 -7.34 -0.34
CA ALA A 298 -6.83 -6.88 0.10
C ALA A 298 -6.93 -6.15 1.45
N VAL A 299 -7.96 -5.30 1.61
CA VAL A 299 -8.25 -4.66 2.90
C VAL A 299 -8.53 -5.69 4.00
N THR A 300 -9.25 -6.77 3.67
CA THR A 300 -9.56 -7.84 4.64
C THR A 300 -8.30 -8.62 5.05
N MET A 301 -7.46 -8.99 4.08
CA MET A 301 -6.17 -9.66 4.30
C MET A 301 -5.19 -8.85 5.16
N ALA A 302 -5.44 -7.54 5.33
CA ALA A 302 -4.66 -6.72 6.25
C ALA A 302 -4.90 -7.06 7.73
N PHE A 303 -6.04 -7.68 8.09
CA PHE A 303 -6.37 -8.03 9.47
C PHE A 303 -6.92 -9.46 9.69
N SER A 304 -7.39 -10.16 8.64
CA SER A 304 -7.88 -11.54 8.74
C SER A 304 -7.72 -12.30 7.42
N GLU A 305 -7.45 -13.61 7.53
CA GLU A 305 -7.45 -14.56 6.40
C GLU A 305 -8.42 -15.74 6.67
N ASP A 306 -9.32 -15.60 7.65
CA ASP A 306 -10.08 -16.74 8.20
C ASP A 306 -11.03 -17.38 7.18
N LEU A 307 -11.58 -16.57 6.28
CA LEU A 307 -12.52 -16.98 5.22
C LEU A 307 -11.83 -17.36 3.91
N LEU A 308 -10.49 -17.33 3.88
CA LEU A 308 -9.67 -17.57 2.68
C LEU A 308 -8.86 -18.88 2.82
N GLU A 309 -8.68 -19.59 1.72
CA GLU A 309 -7.65 -20.61 1.56
C GLU A 309 -6.40 -19.95 0.99
N MET A 310 -5.40 -19.77 1.84
CA MET A 310 -4.12 -19.14 1.49
C MET A 310 -3.10 -20.20 1.05
N GLU A 311 -2.46 -19.99 -0.09
CA GLU A 311 -1.40 -20.85 -0.61
C GLU A 311 -0.13 -20.03 -0.90
N THR A 312 1.05 -20.53 -0.56
CA THR A 312 2.31 -19.90 -1.00
C THR A 312 2.70 -20.46 -2.35
N LEU A 313 2.70 -19.61 -3.39
CA LEU A 313 3.02 -19.98 -4.76
C LEU A 313 4.32 -19.31 -5.22
N PRO A 314 5.18 -19.98 -6.00
CA PRO A 314 6.35 -19.38 -6.60
C PRO A 314 5.94 -18.58 -7.85
N LEU A 315 5.75 -17.27 -7.70
CA LEU A 315 5.21 -16.40 -8.75
C LEU A 315 6.30 -15.66 -9.55
N VAL A 316 6.09 -15.57 -10.86
CA VAL A 316 6.79 -14.68 -11.80
C VAL A 316 5.78 -13.76 -12.48
N VAL A 317 6.19 -12.54 -12.78
CA VAL A 317 5.43 -11.60 -13.61
C VAL A 317 6.17 -11.39 -14.93
N ASP A 318 5.49 -11.66 -16.05
CA ASP A 318 6.06 -11.46 -17.38
C ASP A 318 5.94 -9.99 -17.86
N ASP A 319 6.58 -9.67 -18.99
CA ASP A 319 6.55 -8.30 -19.55
C ASP A 319 5.17 -7.85 -20.05
N LYS A 320 4.20 -8.78 -20.18
CA LYS A 320 2.82 -8.48 -20.57
C LYS A 320 1.91 -8.28 -19.36
N GLY A 321 2.41 -8.54 -18.15
CA GLY A 321 1.65 -8.48 -16.91
C GLY A 321 0.90 -9.78 -16.57
N MET A 322 1.29 -10.93 -17.13
CA MET A 322 0.80 -12.23 -16.68
C MET A 322 1.45 -12.61 -15.35
N THR A 323 0.66 -13.11 -14.40
CA THR A 323 1.15 -13.70 -13.15
C THR A 323 1.18 -15.22 -13.30
N LEU A 324 2.37 -15.80 -13.27
CA LEU A 324 2.62 -17.20 -13.60
C LEU A 324 3.23 -17.95 -12.43
N VAL A 325 2.84 -19.20 -12.23
CA VAL A 325 3.51 -20.11 -11.30
C VAL A 325 4.72 -20.71 -11.99
N ASP A 326 5.92 -20.44 -11.48
CA ASP A 326 7.19 -20.97 -11.99
C ASP A 326 8.02 -21.49 -10.79
N PRO A 327 8.13 -22.83 -10.61
CA PRO A 327 8.86 -23.42 -9.49
C PRO A 327 10.35 -23.10 -9.43
N ASP A 328 10.97 -22.74 -10.55
CA ASP A 328 12.42 -22.55 -10.67
C ASP A 328 12.82 -21.08 -10.49
N GLN A 329 11.99 -20.15 -10.98
CA GLN A 329 12.29 -18.71 -11.00
C GLN A 329 11.36 -17.88 -10.10
N GLY A 330 10.25 -18.46 -9.65
CA GLY A 330 9.21 -17.77 -8.92
C GLY A 330 9.60 -17.37 -7.50
N ARG A 331 9.11 -16.21 -7.07
CA ARG A 331 9.25 -15.74 -5.69
C ARG A 331 8.08 -16.27 -4.86
N PRO A 332 8.31 -16.70 -3.61
CA PRO A 332 7.23 -17.20 -2.76
C PRO A 332 6.29 -16.06 -2.38
N VAL A 333 5.05 -16.09 -2.87
CA VAL A 333 4.00 -15.12 -2.56
C VAL A 333 2.80 -15.84 -1.98
N ARG A 334 2.24 -15.32 -0.88
CA ARG A 334 1.02 -15.86 -0.27
C ARG A 334 -0.19 -15.39 -1.08
N CYS A 335 -0.96 -16.30 -1.62
CA CYS A 335 -2.07 -16.00 -2.51
C CYS A 335 -3.39 -16.49 -1.89
N ALA A 336 -4.40 -15.62 -1.88
CA ALA A 336 -5.77 -16.02 -1.58
C ALA A 336 -6.35 -16.76 -2.78
N MET A 337 -6.29 -18.10 -2.75
CA MET A 337 -6.62 -18.91 -3.93
C MET A 337 -8.08 -19.31 -3.99
N ARG A 338 -8.75 -19.46 -2.84
CA ARG A 338 -10.17 -19.82 -2.77
C ARG A 338 -10.84 -19.21 -1.56
N TRP A 339 -12.16 -19.15 -1.62
CA TRP A 339 -13.02 -18.86 -0.48
C TRP A 339 -13.35 -20.13 0.28
N LYS A 340 -13.11 -20.14 1.60
CA LYS A 340 -13.72 -21.13 2.50
C LYS A 340 -15.22 -20.89 2.63
N ASN A 341 -15.62 -19.62 2.65
CA ASN A 341 -17.02 -19.20 2.71
C ASN A 341 -17.19 -17.77 2.16
N LEU A 342 -17.54 -17.65 0.88
CA LEU A 342 -17.77 -16.36 0.22
C LEU A 342 -19.01 -15.65 0.78
N ASP A 343 -20.09 -16.38 1.07
CA ASP A 343 -21.32 -15.77 1.59
C ASP A 343 -21.09 -15.07 2.94
N ALA A 344 -20.38 -15.73 3.86
CA ALA A 344 -20.02 -15.14 5.14
C ALA A 344 -19.11 -13.90 4.97
N TYR A 345 -18.27 -13.89 3.94
CA TYR A 345 -17.44 -12.72 3.62
C TYR A 345 -18.29 -11.56 3.11
N LEU A 346 -19.25 -11.82 2.19
CA LEU A 346 -20.15 -10.79 1.68
C LEU A 346 -21.03 -10.21 2.80
N ASP A 347 -21.51 -11.05 3.72
CA ASP A 347 -22.25 -10.60 4.91
C ASP A 347 -21.35 -9.70 5.79
N HIS A 348 -20.10 -10.10 6.01
CA HIS A 348 -19.12 -9.29 6.75
C HIS A 348 -18.87 -7.93 6.10
N LEU A 349 -18.73 -7.88 4.77
CA LEU A 349 -18.55 -6.63 4.04
C LEU A 349 -19.73 -5.68 4.25
N VAL A 350 -20.96 -6.19 4.10
CA VAL A 350 -22.18 -5.39 4.31
C VAL A 350 -22.23 -4.84 5.72
N ASP A 351 -22.02 -5.68 6.73
CA ASP A 351 -22.01 -5.28 8.15
C ASP A 351 -21.02 -4.15 8.44
N ARG A 352 -19.85 -4.19 7.80
CA ARG A 352 -18.83 -3.15 7.94
C ARG A 352 -19.18 -1.87 7.19
N LEU A 353 -19.66 -1.99 5.95
CA LEU A 353 -20.00 -0.84 5.12
C LEU A 353 -21.12 0.02 5.72
N VAL A 354 -22.12 -0.62 6.33
CA VAL A 354 -23.28 0.08 6.95
C VAL A 354 -23.09 0.38 8.44
N LYS A 355 -21.87 0.23 8.95
CA LYS A 355 -21.58 0.56 10.34
C LYS A 355 -21.54 2.08 10.50
N ASN A 356 -22.32 2.60 11.45
CA ASN A 356 -22.21 3.99 11.85
C ASN A 356 -20.92 4.17 12.65
N ALA A 357 -20.01 5.02 12.15
CA ALA A 357 -18.78 5.39 12.81
C ALA A 357 -19.02 6.26 14.05
#